data_AF-A0A3C1RY38-F1
#
_entry.id   AF-A0A3C1RY38-F1
#
_cell.length_a   1.000
_cell.length_b   1.000
_cell.length_c   1.000
_cell.angle_alpha   90.00
_cell.angle_beta   90.00
_cell.angle_gamma   90.00
#
_symmetry.space_group_name_H-M   'P 1'
#
loop_
_entity.id
_entity.type
_entity.pdbx_description
1 polymer ?
#
loop_
_entity_poly.entity_id
_entity_poly.type
_entity_poly.pdbx_seq_one_letter_code
_entity_poly.pdbx_strand_id
1 'polypeptide(L)' 'MTGNLKKTQKDILVKLNIDELSKMQKEATSVIDSTNNAIVLSPTGTGKTISFLLPV' A
#
# COMPACT_ATOMS: atom_id res chain seq x y z
N MET A 1 4.65 16.97 26.96
CA MET A 1 5.52 16.16 26.08
C MET A 1 4.62 15.48 25.03
N THR A 2 4.38 16.10 23.88
CA THR A 2 3.64 15.45 22.79
C THR A 2 4.64 15.09 21.70
N GLY A 3 5.32 13.96 21.89
CA GLY A 3 6.10 13.34 20.82
C GLY A 3 5.14 12.95 19.69
N ASN A 4 5.52 13.22 18.44
CA ASN A 4 4.78 12.72 17.29
C ASN A 4 4.65 11.20 17.39
N LEU A 5 3.45 10.71 17.75
CA LEU A 5 3.13 9.29 17.76
C LEU A 5 3.34 8.76 16.34
N LYS A 6 4.32 7.86 16.15
CA LYS A 6 4.58 7.21 14.87
C LYS A 6 3.31 6.48 14.44
N LYS A 7 2.74 6.86 13.29
CA LYS A 7 1.53 6.25 12.76
C LYS A 7 1.86 4.89 12.17
N THR A 8 0.99 3.92 12.41
CA THR A 8 1.07 2.62 11.75
C THR A 8 0.58 2.73 10.31
N GLN A 9 0.96 1.80 9.44
CA GLN A 9 0.40 1.72 8.09
C GLN A 9 -1.14 1.65 8.12
N LYS A 10 -1.71 0.90 9.07
CA LYS A 10 -3.16 0.79 9.24
C LYS A 10 -3.79 2.16 9.55
N ASP A 11 -3.18 2.95 10.44
CA ASP A 11 -3.68 4.30 10.75
C ASP A 11 -3.66 5.22 9.52
N ILE A 12 -2.64 5.09 8.68
CA ILE A 12 -2.51 5.86 7.44
C ILE A 12 -3.58 5.44 6.43
N LEU A 13 -3.78 4.14 6.23
CA LEU A 13 -4.78 3.61 5.31
C LEU A 13 -6.21 4.00 5.73
N VAL A 14 -6.54 3.88 7.01
CA VAL A 14 -7.84 4.32 7.56
C VAL A 14 -8.04 5.82 7.32
N LYS A 15 -7.02 6.65 7.50
CA LYS A 15 -7.10 8.10 7.19
C LYS A 15 -7.36 8.39 5.71
N LEU A 16 -6.97 7.47 4.82
CA LEU A 16 -7.23 7.55 3.39
C LEU A 16 -8.56 6.88 2.98
N ASN A 17 -9.40 6.48 3.94
CA ASN A 17 -10.63 5.72 3.73
C ASN A 17 -10.39 4.38 3.01
N ILE A 18 -9.28 3.72 3.33
CA ILE A 18 -8.95 2.37 2.86
C ILE A 18 -9.04 1.42 4.05
N ASP A 19 -10.19 0.76 4.19
CA ASP A 19 -10.41 -0.21 5.27
C ASP A 19 -9.61 -1.50 5.05
N GLU A 20 -9.46 -1.90 3.77
CA GLU A 20 -8.68 -3.05 3.37
C GLU A 20 -8.04 -2.88 1.98
N LEU A 21 -6.95 -3.60 1.75
CA LEU A 21 -6.34 -3.70 0.43
C LEU A 21 -7.13 -4.68 -0.45
N SER A 22 -7.31 -4.29 -1.71
CA SER A 22 -7.85 -5.18 -2.74
C SER A 22 -6.96 -6.39 -2.97
N LYS A 23 -7.51 -7.44 -3.59
CA LYS A 23 -6.75 -8.66 -3.97
C LYS A 23 -5.52 -8.32 -4.81
N MET A 24 -5.68 -7.46 -5.82
CA MET A 24 -4.59 -7.02 -6.69
C MET A 24 -3.48 -6.29 -5.91
N GLN A 25 -3.86 -5.41 -4.96
CA GLN A 25 -2.87 -4.71 -4.13
C GLN A 25 -2.10 -5.68 -3.23
N LYS A 26 -2.78 -6.64 -2.58
CA LYS A 26 -2.13 -7.67 -1.73
C LYS A 26 -1.11 -8.50 -2.54
N GLU A 27 -1.49 -8.92 -3.74
CA GLU A 27 -0.61 -9.66 -4.65
C GLU A 27 0.56 -8.80 -5.12
N ALA A 28 0.30 -7.56 -5.53
CA ALA A 28 1.34 -6.62 -5.97
C ALA A 28 2.37 -6.33 -4.87
N THR A 29 1.92 -6.06 -3.62
CA THR A 29 2.81 -5.84 -2.48
C THR A 29 3.71 -7.06 -2.22
N SER A 30 3.15 -8.27 -2.23
CA SER A 30 3.94 -9.50 -2.04
C SER A 30 5.03 -9.69 -3.10
N VAL A 31 4.73 -9.38 -4.37
CA VAL A 31 5.71 -9.44 -5.46
C VAL A 31 6.76 -8.34 -5.32
N ILE A 32 6.34 -7.09 -5.06
CA ILE A 32 7.26 -5.95 -4.94
C ILE A 32 8.23 -6.15 -3.76
N ASP A 33 7.78 -6.73 -2.64
CA ASP A 33 8.63 -7.03 -1.48
C ASP A 33 9.71 -8.08 -1.78
N SER A 34 9.46 -8.96 -2.77
CA SER A 34 10.32 -10.12 -3.05
C SER A 34 11.12 -10.02 -4.35
N THR A 35 10.90 -8.98 -5.17
CA THR A 35 11.59 -8.80 -6.44
C THR A 35 12.17 -7.40 -6.60
N ASN A 36 13.33 -7.29 -7.25
CA ASN A 36 13.94 -5.98 -7.53
C ASN A 36 13.14 -5.15 -8.53
N ASN A 37 12.37 -5.80 -9.40
CA ASN A 37 11.56 -5.15 -10.43
C ASN A 37 10.21 -5.86 -10.53
N ALA A 38 9.13 -5.07 -10.64
CA ALA A 38 7.77 -5.57 -10.80
C ALA A 38 7.00 -4.70 -11.78
N ILE A 39 6.20 -5.32 -12.64
CA ILE A 39 5.24 -4.65 -13.52
C ILE A 39 3.83 -4.99 -13.04
N VAL A 40 3.06 -3.98 -12.65
CA VAL A 40 1.66 -4.14 -12.21
C VAL A 40 0.72 -3.65 -13.32
N LEU A 41 0.08 -4.59 -14.00
CA LEU A 41 -0.89 -4.30 -15.07
C LEU A 41 -2.32 -4.33 -14.51
N SER A 42 -2.92 -3.15 -14.34
CA SER A 42 -4.34 -3.03 -14.00
C SER A 42 -4.94 -1.73 -14.52
N PRO A 43 -6.28 -1.63 -14.66
CA PRO A 43 -6.95 -0.40 -15.09
C PRO A 43 -6.64 0.84 -14.23
N THR A 44 -6.95 2.04 -14.71
CA THR A 44 -6.89 3.25 -13.87
C THR A 44 -7.96 3.19 -12.76
N GLY A 45 -7.72 3.86 -11.63
CA GLY A 45 -8.63 3.84 -10.48
C GLY A 45 -8.57 2.60 -9.58
N THR A 46 -7.76 1.59 -9.90
CA THR A 46 -7.63 0.34 -9.10
C THR A 46 -6.61 0.42 -7.95
N GLY A 47 -6.03 1.60 -7.70
CA GLY A 47 -5.13 1.81 -6.57
C GLY A 47 -3.68 1.32 -6.77
N LYS A 48 -3.18 1.26 -8.02
CA LYS A 48 -1.76 0.94 -8.32
C LYS A 48 -0.75 1.79 -7.54
N THR A 49 -1.05 3.07 -7.33
CA THR A 49 -0.18 4.00 -6.59
C THR A 49 0.06 3.51 -5.16
N ILE A 50 -0.98 3.01 -4.49
CA ILE A 50 -0.86 2.46 -3.14
C ILE A 50 0.02 1.21 -3.14
N SER A 51 -0.12 0.32 -4.13
CA SER A 51 0.70 -0.91 -4.22
C SER A 51 2.21 -0.64 -4.20
N PHE A 52 2.67 0.45 -4.83
CA PHE A 52 4.09 0.83 -4.85
C PHE A 52 4.55 1.63 -3.62
N LEU A 53 3.61 2.18 -2.83
CA LEU A 53 3.92 3.03 -1.67
C LEU A 53 3.80 2.28 -0.33
N LEU A 54 3.23 1.08 -0.30
CA LEU A 54 3.15 0.26 0.92
C LEU A 54 4.46 -0.46 1.30
N PRO A 55 5.28 -0.97 0.35
CA PRO A 55 6.54 -1.69 0.61
C PRO A 55 7.69 -0.91 1.31
N VAL A 56 7.45 -0.11 2.35
CA VAL A 56 8.47 0.80 2.96
C VAL A 56 8.71 0.56 4.45
#